data_AF-A0A3A0B6T7-F1
#
_entry.id   AF-A0A3A0B6T7-F1
#
_cell.length_a   1.000
_cell.length_b   1.000
_cell.length_c   1.000
_cell.angle_alpha   90.00
_cell.angle_beta   90.00
_cell.angle_gamma   90.00
#
_symmetry.space_group_name_H-M   'P 1'
#
loop_
_entity.id
_entity.type
_entity.pdbx_description
1 polymer ?
#
loop_
_entity_poly.entity_id
_entity_poly.type
_entity_poly.pdbx_seq_one_letter_code
_entity_poly.pdbx_strand_id
1 'polypeptide(L)'
;MSDPNLDPVEGISLDQWAQANAQLVSGSTTDDVCKQLGIDAPKWDRVNNEWLARMKNDTTFTITQKYSAAFNSSASGNAGTGARAAGEGVSFEKYVEAMVAQDVLGKQGRDAQDVLKDFGMTVADYSNAGSYWSGKMMSDFSLGMKMQTLMNEFKSKYENMSGPGSASDIEF
;
A
#
# COMPACT_ATOMS: atom_id res chain seq x y z
N MET A 1 -11.37 4.60 -30.38
CA MET A 1 -12.69 4.19 -29.85
C MET A 1 -12.59 4.24 -28.34
N SER A 2 -13.60 4.77 -27.65
CA SER A 2 -13.63 4.77 -26.18
C SER A 2 -13.69 3.33 -25.68
N ASP A 3 -12.93 2.98 -24.64
CA ASP A 3 -13.01 1.68 -23.99
C ASP A 3 -14.29 1.64 -23.15
N PRO A 4 -15.29 0.81 -23.50
CA PRO A 4 -16.58 0.76 -22.79
C PRO A 4 -16.43 0.40 -21.31
N ASN A 5 -15.33 -0.25 -20.93
CA ASN A 5 -15.06 -0.59 -19.54
C ASN A 5 -14.78 0.65 -18.67
N LEU A 6 -14.47 1.79 -19.28
CA LEU A 6 -14.22 3.07 -18.60
C LEU A 6 -15.44 3.99 -18.56
N ASP A 7 -16.57 3.58 -19.13
CA ASP A 7 -17.79 4.39 -19.09
C ASP A 7 -18.30 4.51 -17.63
N PRO A 8 -18.80 5.68 -17.20
CA PRO A 8 -19.30 5.86 -15.83
C PRO A 8 -20.39 4.86 -15.44
N VAL A 9 -20.30 4.32 -14.22
CA VAL A 9 -21.32 3.42 -13.67
C VAL A 9 -22.36 4.25 -12.94
N GLU A 10 -23.61 4.23 -13.41
CA GLU A 10 -24.71 5.05 -12.88
C GLU A 10 -24.35 6.55 -12.69
N GLY A 11 -23.48 7.08 -13.55
CA GLY A 11 -22.99 8.46 -13.51
C GLY A 11 -21.76 8.69 -12.62
N ILE A 12 -21.20 7.66 -11.99
CA ILE A 12 -19.95 7.72 -11.21
C ILE A 12 -18.79 7.24 -12.07
N SER A 13 -17.86 8.15 -12.35
CA SER A 13 -16.64 7.86 -13.10
C SER A 13 -15.64 7.00 -12.29
N LEU A 14 -14.69 6.38 -12.99
CA LEU A 14 -13.59 5.64 -12.36
C LEU A 14 -12.82 6.51 -11.36
N ASP A 15 -12.56 7.78 -11.71
CA ASP A 15 -11.81 8.71 -10.86
C ASP A 15 -12.57 9.02 -9.57
N GLN A 16 -13.88 9.28 -9.66
CA GLN A 16 -14.73 9.54 -8.48
C GLN A 16 -14.80 8.32 -7.56
N TRP A 17 -14.96 7.12 -8.13
CA TRP A 17 -14.95 5.88 -7.36
C TRP A 17 -13.58 5.61 -6.72
N ALA A 18 -12.47 5.86 -7.43
CA ALA A 18 -11.12 5.72 -6.89
C ALA A 18 -10.83 6.70 -5.75
N GLN A 19 -11.24 7.97 -5.89
CA GLN A 19 -11.10 9.00 -4.86
C GLN A 19 -11.90 8.65 -3.60
N ALA A 20 -13.14 8.18 -3.78
CA ALA A 20 -14.00 7.71 -2.70
C ALA A 20 -13.38 6.53 -1.93
N ASN A 21 -12.83 5.54 -2.63
CA ASN A 21 -12.12 4.43 -1.97
C ASN A 21 -10.89 4.91 -1.20
N ALA A 22 -10.16 5.91 -1.71
CA ALA A 22 -9.02 6.48 -1.00
C ALA A 22 -9.42 7.16 0.33
N GLN A 23 -10.58 7.80 0.35
CA GLN A 23 -11.15 8.41 1.56
C GLN A 23 -11.58 7.36 2.58
N LEU A 24 -12.21 6.27 2.13
CA LEU A 24 -12.58 5.14 3.02
C LEU A 24 -11.34 4.54 3.68
N VAL A 25 -10.28 4.31 2.90
CA VAL A 25 -8.99 3.83 3.43
C VAL A 25 -8.35 4.84 4.39
N SER A 26 -8.56 6.14 4.16
CA SER A 26 -8.10 7.21 5.04
C SER A 26 -9.00 7.44 6.28
N GLY A 27 -10.01 6.59 6.50
CA GLY A 27 -10.86 6.61 7.70
C GLY A 27 -12.20 7.34 7.54
N SER A 28 -12.59 7.76 6.32
CA SER A 28 -13.95 8.25 6.07
C SER A 28 -14.97 7.11 6.12
N THR A 29 -16.23 7.43 6.41
CA THR A 29 -17.31 6.44 6.37
C THR A 29 -17.96 6.35 4.99
N THR A 30 -18.65 5.26 4.72
CA THR A 30 -19.48 5.13 3.50
C THR A 30 -20.52 6.25 3.40
N ASP A 31 -21.09 6.69 4.52
CA ASP A 31 -22.04 7.79 4.56
C ASP A 31 -21.41 9.13 4.11
N ASP A 32 -20.17 9.40 4.50
CA ASP A 32 -19.45 10.61 4.10
C ASP A 32 -19.20 10.63 2.59
N VAL A 33 -18.77 9.48 2.05
CA VAL A 33 -18.56 9.29 0.62
C VAL A 33 -19.87 9.41 -0.17
N CYS A 34 -20.96 8.81 0.31
CA CYS A 34 -22.27 8.89 -0.32
C CYS A 34 -22.78 10.35 -0.38
N LYS A 35 -22.64 11.09 0.72
CA LYS A 35 -22.97 12.53 0.77
C LYS A 35 -22.12 13.34 -0.21
N GLN A 36 -20.82 13.10 -0.27
CA GLN A 36 -19.92 13.80 -1.19
C GLN A 36 -20.31 13.57 -2.66
N LEU A 37 -20.67 12.33 -3.00
CA LEU A 37 -21.04 11.95 -4.36
C LEU A 37 -22.51 12.26 -4.72
N GLY A 38 -23.32 12.69 -3.74
CA GLY A 38 -24.75 12.93 -3.94
C GLY A 38 -25.53 11.66 -4.25
N ILE A 39 -25.14 10.52 -3.66
CA ILE A 39 -25.77 9.21 -3.84
C ILE A 39 -26.20 8.61 -2.51
N ASP A 40 -27.00 7.54 -2.55
CA ASP A 40 -27.35 6.74 -1.38
C ASP A 40 -26.51 5.46 -1.29
N ALA A 41 -26.53 4.81 -0.12
CA ALA A 41 -25.77 3.58 0.11
C ALA A 41 -26.13 2.44 -0.88
N PRO A 42 -27.42 2.20 -1.23
CA PRO A 42 -27.76 1.22 -2.25
C PRO A 42 -27.13 1.52 -3.63
N LYS A 43 -27.05 2.79 -4.03
CA LYS A 43 -26.37 3.18 -5.27
C LYS A 43 -24.85 3.01 -5.17
N TRP A 44 -24.25 3.37 -4.03
CA TRP A 44 -22.83 3.11 -3.78
C TRP A 44 -22.49 1.64 -3.94
N ASP A 45 -23.26 0.73 -3.35
CA ASP A 45 -23.00 -0.71 -3.43
C ASP A 45 -23.04 -1.22 -4.88
N ARG A 46 -24.02 -0.79 -5.67
CA ARG A 46 -24.11 -1.17 -7.10
C ARG A 46 -22.93 -0.64 -7.90
N VAL A 47 -22.57 0.64 -7.72
CA VAL A 47 -21.42 1.26 -8.37
C VAL A 47 -20.12 0.54 -8.01
N ASN A 48 -19.93 0.26 -6.72
CA ASN A 48 -18.75 -0.41 -6.21
C ASN A 48 -18.62 -1.84 -6.77
N ASN A 49 -19.70 -2.61 -6.74
CA ASN A 49 -19.72 -3.99 -7.25
C ASN A 49 -19.43 -4.05 -8.75
N GLU A 50 -19.99 -3.14 -9.53
CA GLU A 50 -19.76 -3.08 -10.99
C GLU A 50 -18.31 -2.71 -11.31
N TRP A 51 -17.73 -1.69 -10.65
CA TRP A 51 -16.33 -1.34 -10.86
C TRP A 51 -15.37 -2.46 -10.46
N LEU A 52 -15.64 -3.15 -9.34
CA LEU A 52 -14.89 -4.34 -8.93
C LEU A 52 -15.01 -5.47 -9.98
N ALA A 53 -16.20 -5.69 -10.53
CA ALA A 53 -16.43 -6.69 -11.57
C ALA A 53 -15.66 -6.35 -12.86
N ARG A 54 -15.67 -5.09 -13.28
CA ARG A 54 -14.90 -4.61 -14.45
C ARG A 54 -13.41 -4.77 -14.23
N MET A 55 -12.90 -4.36 -13.07
CA MET A 55 -11.47 -4.52 -12.73
C MET A 55 -11.05 -5.99 -12.71
N LYS A 56 -11.90 -6.87 -12.19
CA LYS A 56 -11.68 -8.33 -12.21
C LYS A 56 -11.61 -8.90 -13.63
N ASN A 57 -12.41 -8.35 -14.55
CA ASN A 57 -12.51 -8.83 -15.93
C ASN A 57 -11.53 -8.13 -16.89
N ASP A 58 -10.86 -7.05 -16.46
CA ASP A 58 -9.90 -6.29 -17.26
C ASP A 58 -8.56 -7.03 -17.38
N THR A 59 -8.34 -7.67 -18.51
CA THR A 59 -7.08 -8.36 -18.84
C THR A 59 -5.99 -7.42 -19.35
N THR A 60 -6.31 -6.15 -19.61
CA THR A 60 -5.38 -5.14 -20.11
C THR A 60 -4.73 -4.31 -19.01
N PHE A 61 -5.22 -4.45 -17.77
CA PHE A 61 -4.81 -3.66 -16.60
C PHE A 61 -5.01 -2.15 -16.76
N THR A 62 -5.84 -1.72 -17.71
CA THR A 62 -6.12 -0.30 -17.97
C THR A 62 -6.91 0.33 -16.82
N ILE A 63 -7.93 -0.37 -16.31
CA ILE A 63 -8.77 0.09 -15.20
C ILE A 63 -7.91 0.18 -13.94
N THR A 64 -7.12 -0.86 -13.66
CA THR A 64 -6.21 -0.88 -12.52
C THR A 64 -5.24 0.30 -12.57
N GLN A 65 -4.56 0.53 -13.70
CA GLN A 65 -3.62 1.66 -13.82
C GLN A 65 -4.27 3.02 -13.57
N LYS A 66 -5.47 3.26 -14.15
CA LYS A 66 -6.19 4.53 -13.98
C LYS A 66 -6.74 4.70 -12.56
N TYR A 67 -7.31 3.64 -11.99
CA TYR A 67 -7.73 3.60 -10.60
C TYR A 67 -6.56 3.96 -9.68
N SER A 68 -5.40 3.32 -9.85
CA SER A 68 -4.21 3.57 -9.05
C SER A 68 -3.75 5.03 -9.12
N ALA A 69 -3.80 5.65 -10.30
CA ALA A 69 -3.45 7.06 -10.45
C ALA A 69 -4.41 7.99 -9.70
N ALA A 70 -5.72 7.77 -9.84
CA ALA A 70 -6.76 8.59 -9.20
C ALA A 70 -6.87 8.36 -7.68
N PHE A 71 -6.69 7.11 -7.23
CA PHE A 71 -6.63 6.77 -5.82
C PHE A 71 -5.44 7.46 -5.15
N ASN A 72 -4.25 7.38 -5.77
CA ASN A 72 -3.04 7.98 -5.23
C ASN A 72 -3.10 9.52 -5.23
N SER A 73 -3.75 10.16 -6.21
CA SER A 73 -3.94 11.62 -6.19
C SER A 73 -4.85 12.07 -5.03
N SER A 74 -5.86 11.26 -4.69
CA SER A 74 -6.75 11.49 -3.54
C SER A 74 -6.07 11.20 -2.19
N ALA A 75 -5.41 10.05 -2.07
CA ALA A 75 -4.69 9.65 -0.86
C ALA A 75 -3.53 10.60 -0.54
N SER A 76 -2.86 11.12 -1.57
CA SER A 76 -1.81 12.15 -1.42
C SER A 76 -2.34 13.54 -1.07
N GLY A 77 -3.65 13.78 -1.09
CA GLY A 77 -4.25 14.98 -0.50
C GLY A 77 -4.12 15.02 1.02
N ASN A 78 -3.94 13.86 1.67
CA ASN A 78 -3.78 13.73 3.13
C ASN A 78 -2.32 13.64 3.60
N ALA A 79 -1.38 13.30 2.71
CA ALA A 79 0.05 13.35 2.99
C ALA A 79 0.62 14.62 2.34
N GLY A 80 0.96 15.63 3.16
CA GLY A 80 1.58 16.86 2.66
C GLY A 80 2.72 16.55 1.68
N THR A 81 2.91 17.38 0.65
CA THR A 81 3.89 17.16 -0.43
C THR A 81 5.29 16.80 0.06
N GLY A 82 5.71 17.28 1.23
CA GLY A 82 6.95 16.89 1.90
C GLY A 82 6.98 15.44 2.42
N ALA A 83 5.87 14.92 2.98
CA ALA A 83 5.77 13.53 3.44
C ALA A 83 5.78 12.54 2.25
N ARG A 84 5.21 12.94 1.11
CA ARG A 84 5.24 12.15 -0.12
C ARG A 84 6.66 12.08 -0.71
N ALA A 85 7.36 13.21 -0.79
CA ALA A 85 8.75 13.25 -1.25
C ALA A 85 9.68 12.47 -0.30
N ALA A 86 9.43 12.52 1.01
CA ALA A 86 10.17 11.73 1.99
C ALA A 86 9.90 10.22 1.83
N GLY A 87 8.64 9.82 1.64
CA GLY A 87 8.27 8.42 1.45
C GLY A 87 8.77 7.82 0.13
N GLU A 88 8.72 8.59 -0.97
CA GLU A 88 9.29 8.20 -2.27
C GLU A 88 10.83 8.17 -2.25
N GLY A 89 11.46 8.99 -1.41
CA GLY A 89 12.91 9.02 -1.24
C GLY A 89 13.51 7.75 -0.63
N VAL A 90 12.69 6.89 -0.01
CA VAL A 90 13.09 5.56 0.46
C VAL A 90 12.70 4.53 -0.59
N SER A 91 13.68 3.83 -1.17
CA SER A 91 13.41 2.77 -2.16
C SER A 91 12.58 1.63 -1.55
N PHE A 92 11.84 0.92 -2.40
CA PHE A 92 11.02 -0.21 -1.97
C PHE A 92 11.83 -1.30 -1.28
N GLU A 93 13.00 -1.64 -1.84
CA GLU A 93 13.93 -2.60 -1.29
C GLU A 93 14.39 -2.19 0.10
N LYS A 94 14.74 -0.92 0.29
CA LYS A 94 15.22 -0.39 1.56
C LYS A 94 14.10 -0.37 2.62
N TYR A 95 12.87 -0.04 2.21
CA TYR A 95 11.70 -0.14 3.08
C TYR A 95 11.46 -1.58 3.55
N VAL A 96 11.49 -2.56 2.63
CA VAL A 96 11.29 -3.98 2.95
C VAL A 96 12.45 -4.52 3.80
N GLU A 97 13.69 -4.14 3.52
CA GLU A 97 14.86 -4.54 4.30
C GLU A 97 14.78 -4.01 5.75
N ALA A 98 14.42 -2.74 5.94
CA ALA A 98 14.25 -2.16 7.27
C ALA A 98 13.13 -2.83 8.05
N MET A 99 12.00 -3.13 7.40
CA MET A 99 10.89 -3.88 8.01
C MET A 99 11.36 -5.25 8.53
N VAL A 100 12.13 -6.00 7.73
CA VAL A 100 12.64 -7.32 8.11
C VAL A 100 13.73 -7.21 9.18
N ALA A 101 14.63 -6.24 9.06
CA ALA A 101 15.68 -5.99 10.05
C ALA A 101 15.09 -5.68 11.42
N GLN A 102 14.04 -4.84 11.48
CA GLN A 102 13.35 -4.53 12.73
C GLN A 102 12.68 -5.77 13.35
N ASP A 103 12.08 -6.65 12.54
CA ASP A 103 11.48 -7.90 13.05
C ASP A 103 12.53 -8.88 13.60
N VAL A 104 13.58 -9.15 12.81
CA VAL A 104 14.60 -10.16 13.17
C VAL A 104 15.51 -9.65 14.29
N LEU A 105 16.03 -8.43 14.19
CA LEU A 105 16.92 -7.86 15.20
C LEU A 105 16.17 -7.43 16.46
N GLY A 106 14.90 -7.03 16.33
CA GLY A 106 14.04 -6.73 17.48
C GLY A 106 13.85 -7.94 18.39
N LYS A 107 13.71 -9.15 17.82
CA LYS A 107 13.68 -10.42 18.57
C LYS A 107 15.00 -10.71 19.31
N GLN A 108 16.09 -10.08 18.89
CA GLN A 108 17.41 -10.16 19.52
C GLN A 108 17.67 -9.00 20.50
N GLY A 109 16.65 -8.19 20.78
CA GLY A 109 16.71 -7.09 21.73
C GLY A 109 17.25 -5.78 21.17
N ARG A 110 17.43 -5.66 19.84
CA ARG A 110 17.78 -4.38 19.21
C ARG A 110 16.57 -3.45 19.18
N ASP A 111 16.80 -2.20 19.56
CA ASP A 111 15.78 -1.16 19.48
C ASP A 111 15.45 -0.80 18.02
N ALA A 112 14.17 -0.59 17.73
CA ALA A 112 13.69 -0.30 16.39
C ALA A 112 14.26 1.01 15.80
N GLN A 113 14.43 2.05 16.62
CA GLN A 113 15.01 3.32 16.20
C GLN A 113 16.50 3.16 15.90
N ASP A 114 17.22 2.34 16.66
CA ASP A 114 18.62 2.02 16.39
C ASP A 114 18.80 1.20 15.11
N VAL A 115 17.89 0.26 14.82
CA VAL A 115 17.87 -0.43 13.53
C VAL A 115 17.66 0.57 12.39
N LEU A 116 16.68 1.49 12.49
CA LEU A 116 16.43 2.49 11.45
C LEU A 116 17.63 3.42 11.18
N LYS A 117 18.43 3.74 12.20
CA LYS A 117 19.67 4.51 12.04
C LYS A 117 20.69 3.80 11.15
N ASP A 118 20.77 2.47 11.18
CA ASP A 118 21.67 1.70 10.31
C ASP A 118 21.31 1.89 8.82
N PHE A 119 20.04 2.21 8.55
CA PHE A 119 19.55 2.57 7.21
C PHE A 119 19.63 4.08 6.92
N GLY A 120 20.13 4.89 7.86
CA GLY A 120 20.09 6.34 7.74
C GLY A 120 18.67 6.91 7.66
N MET A 121 17.72 6.28 8.36
CA MET A 121 16.31 6.70 8.41
C MET A 121 15.92 7.11 9.82
N THR A 122 15.01 8.09 9.91
CA THR A 122 14.27 8.36 11.14
C THR A 122 13.00 7.50 11.21
N VAL A 123 12.35 7.47 12.38
CA VAL A 123 11.01 6.85 12.53
C VAL A 123 10.00 7.50 11.59
N ALA A 124 10.07 8.83 11.42
CA ALA A 124 9.17 9.56 10.53
C ALA A 124 9.38 9.18 9.06
N ASP A 125 10.64 9.02 8.61
CA ASP A 125 10.94 8.56 7.25
C ASP A 125 10.38 7.16 7.00
N TYR A 126 10.54 6.25 7.97
CA TYR A 126 10.00 4.90 7.88
C TYR A 126 8.46 4.89 7.85
N SER A 127 7.79 5.71 8.67
CA SER A 127 6.33 5.84 8.64
C SER A 127 5.84 6.39 7.29
N ASN A 128 6.50 7.41 6.75
CA ASN A 128 6.16 7.99 5.45
C ASN A 128 6.39 7.00 4.30
N ALA A 129 7.50 6.26 4.32
CA ALA A 129 7.79 5.19 3.37
C ALA A 129 6.74 4.07 3.46
N GLY A 130 6.35 3.68 4.68
CA GLY A 130 5.28 2.71 4.94
C GLY A 130 3.98 3.11 4.28
N SER A 131 3.50 4.34 4.52
CA SER A 131 2.26 4.85 3.91
C SER A 131 2.34 4.93 2.38
N TYR A 132 3.49 5.36 1.82
CA TYR A 132 3.68 5.45 0.38
C TYR A 132 3.67 4.06 -0.28
N TRP A 133 4.50 3.13 0.21
CA TRP A 133 4.63 1.80 -0.37
C TRP A 133 3.40 0.92 -0.11
N SER A 134 2.70 1.08 1.02
CA SER A 134 1.44 0.39 1.26
C SER A 134 0.37 0.81 0.26
N GLY A 135 0.24 2.13 0.00
CA GLY A 135 -0.66 2.64 -1.04
C GLY A 135 -0.30 2.10 -2.42
N LYS A 136 0.99 2.03 -2.75
CA LYS A 136 1.46 1.50 -4.04
C LYS A 136 1.19 0.01 -4.20
N MET A 137 1.41 -0.80 -3.16
CA MET A 137 1.15 -2.25 -3.18
C MET A 137 -0.33 -2.61 -3.31
N MET A 138 -1.24 -1.79 -2.78
CA MET A 138 -2.69 -1.96 -3.00
C MET A 138 -3.08 -1.77 -4.48
N SER A 139 -2.21 -1.15 -5.26
CA SER A 139 -2.47 -0.66 -6.60
C SER A 139 -1.60 -1.35 -7.68
N ASP A 140 -0.56 -2.08 -7.25
CA ASP A 140 0.41 -2.80 -8.07
C ASP A 140 0.74 -4.14 -7.40
N PHE A 141 0.02 -5.19 -7.83
CA PHE A 141 0.19 -6.54 -7.29
C PHE A 141 1.59 -7.13 -7.56
N SER A 142 2.34 -6.61 -8.53
CA SER A 142 3.72 -7.06 -8.80
C SER A 142 4.66 -6.69 -7.64
N LEU A 143 4.38 -5.57 -6.96
CA LEU A 143 5.11 -5.18 -5.76
C LEU A 143 4.83 -6.12 -4.59
N GLY A 144 3.60 -6.65 -4.48
CA GLY A 144 3.27 -7.68 -3.48
C GLY A 144 4.12 -8.96 -3.66
N MET A 145 4.24 -9.46 -4.90
CA MET A 145 5.12 -10.59 -5.19
C MET A 145 6.60 -10.26 -4.92
N LYS A 146 7.06 -9.07 -5.31
CA LYS A 146 8.43 -8.62 -5.07
C LYS A 146 8.74 -8.50 -3.57
N MET A 147 7.79 -8.01 -2.77
CA MET A 147 7.90 -7.92 -1.31
C MET A 147 8.18 -9.29 -0.71
N GLN A 148 7.41 -10.32 -1.09
CA GLN A 148 7.58 -11.67 -0.56
C GLN A 148 8.99 -12.24 -0.84
N THR A 149 9.50 -12.02 -2.06
CA THR A 149 10.87 -12.43 -2.42
C THR A 149 11.92 -11.72 -1.57
N LEU A 150 11.82 -10.39 -1.46
CA LEU A 150 12.75 -9.57 -0.68
C LEU A 150 12.70 -9.91 0.82
N MET A 151 11.50 -10.18 1.36
CA MET A 151 11.33 -10.58 2.76
C MET A 151 12.09 -11.87 3.06
N ASN A 152 11.98 -12.88 2.19
CA ASN A 152 12.70 -14.14 2.37
C ASN A 152 14.22 -13.95 2.28
N GLU A 153 14.69 -13.14 1.32
CA GLU A 153 16.11 -12.83 1.14
C GLU A 153 16.70 -12.12 2.36
N PHE A 154 16.07 -11.02 2.80
CA PHE A 154 16.56 -10.24 3.92
C PHE A 154 16.42 -10.98 5.25
N LYS A 155 15.39 -11.81 5.41
CA LYS A 155 15.22 -12.60 6.63
C LYS A 155 16.39 -13.58 6.77
N SER A 156 16.69 -14.32 5.71
CA SER A 156 17.86 -15.20 5.66
C SER A 156 19.17 -14.44 5.92
N LYS A 157 19.33 -13.25 5.34
CA LYS A 157 20.49 -12.38 5.58
C LYS A 157 20.67 -12.04 7.07
N TYR A 158 19.62 -11.57 7.76
CA TYR A 158 19.72 -11.15 9.16
C TYR A 158 19.79 -12.33 10.14
N GLU A 159 19.10 -13.43 9.86
CA GLU A 159 19.23 -14.68 10.65
C GLU A 159 20.66 -15.23 10.57
N ASN A 160 21.30 -15.20 9.40
CA ASN A 160 22.68 -15.69 9.22
C ASN A 160 23.76 -14.71 9.73
N MET A 161 23.48 -13.42 9.83
CA MET A 161 24.38 -12.45 10.50
C MET A 161 24.40 -12.64 12.03
N SER A 162 23.41 -13.33 12.58
CA SER A 162 23.24 -13.54 14.02
C SER A 162 24.00 -14.77 14.53
N GLY A 163 25.19 -15.05 13.97
CA GLY A 163 25.88 -16.34 14.05
C GLY A 163 26.04 -16.97 15.46
N PRO A 164 26.48 -18.23 15.47
CA PRO A 164 25.69 -19.40 15.85
C PRO A 164 25.27 -19.36 17.33
N GLY A 165 24.01 -19.04 17.62
CA GLY A 165 23.58 -18.91 19.02
C GLY A 165 22.10 -19.12 19.34
N SER A 166 21.24 -19.47 18.40
CA SER A 166 19.81 -19.67 18.71
C SER A 166 19.09 -20.61 17.74
N ALA A 167 19.76 -21.69 17.33
CA ALA A 167 19.05 -22.94 17.03
C ALA A 167 19.01 -23.73 18.35
N SER A 168 17.98 -23.49 19.14
CA SER A 168 17.59 -24.43 20.19
C SER A 168 16.09 -24.60 20.09
N ASP A 169 15.73 -25.61 19.31
CA ASP A 169 14.68 -26.59 19.58
C ASP A 169 13.37 -26.02 20.13
N ILE A 170 12.41 -25.88 19.22
CA ILE A 170 11.02 -26.18 19.54
C ILE A 170 10.59 -27.27 18.57
N GLU A 171 10.79 -28.53 19.00
CA GLU A 171 10.04 -29.66 18.48
C GLU A 171 8.60 -29.58 19.01
N PHE A 172 7.62 -29.88 18.14
CA PHE A 172 6.20 -29.99 18.48
C PHE A 172 5.87 -31.35 19.08
#